data_AF-A0A3D1N1E8-F1
#
_entry.id   AF-A0A3D1N1E8-F1
#
_cell.length_a   1.000
_cell.length_b   1.000
_cell.length_c   1.000
_cell.angle_alpha   90.00
_cell.angle_beta   90.00
_cell.angle_gamma   90.00
#
_symmetry.space_group_name_H-M   'P 1'
#
loop_
_entity.id
_entity.type
_entity.pdbx_description
1 polymer ?
#
loop_
_entity_poly.entity_id
_entity_poly.type
_entity_poly.pdbx_seq_one_letter_code
_entity_poly.pdbx_strand_id
1 'polypeptide(L)'
;MNINDKIRFMENNLARQLDWIRAADSKIAPVIFITTSMLGASVAFLSKTSDPSGFTLALAAICIGALIYTLSCMVMVNFPRITRYDESAIFFEGIKFSGFAGFEKKAGEITEEAYFRDLTRMCYNNAIIASAKFSYVKRAMISLFIAILPWMLLVYNVFHYVKIDAFLQGK
;
A
#
# COMPACT_ATOMS: atom_id res chain seq x y z
N MET A 1 -21.47 20.43 25.17
CA MET A 1 -20.73 20.73 23.92
C MET A 1 -21.76 21.12 22.88
N ASN A 2 -21.71 22.36 22.38
CA ASN A 2 -22.67 22.83 21.37
C ASN A 2 -22.37 22.14 20.02
N ILE A 3 -23.23 22.34 19.02
CA ILE A 3 -23.05 21.68 17.72
C ILE A 3 -21.81 22.19 16.97
N ASN A 4 -21.47 23.47 17.10
CA ASN A 4 -20.27 24.07 16.51
C ASN A 4 -18.96 23.48 17.07
N ASP A 5 -18.91 23.21 18.37
CA ASP A 5 -17.79 22.50 19.02
C ASP A 5 -17.66 21.07 18.49
N LYS A 6 -18.80 20.38 18.28
CA LYS A 6 -18.83 19.03 17.70
C LYS A 6 -18.36 19.02 16.25
N ILE A 7 -18.77 20.00 15.45
CA ILE A 7 -18.31 20.19 14.07
C ILE A 7 -16.79 20.38 14.07
N ARG A 8 -16.26 21.32 14.85
CA ARG A 8 -14.81 21.58 14.94
C ARG A 8 -14.03 20.34 15.38
N PHE A 9 -14.57 19.57 16.32
CA PHE A 9 -13.97 18.30 16.72
C PHE A 9 -13.92 17.30 15.55
N MET A 10 -15.00 17.18 14.78
CA MET A 10 -15.07 16.25 13.65
C MET A 10 -14.20 16.68 12.47
N GLU A 11 -14.09 17.98 12.16
CA GLU A 11 -13.15 18.49 11.16
C GLU A 11 -11.70 18.14 11.52
N ASN A 12 -11.30 18.37 12.78
CA ASN A 12 -9.98 18.00 13.26
C ASN A 12 -9.74 16.48 13.20
N ASN A 13 -10.75 15.69 13.55
CA ASN A 13 -10.64 14.24 13.46
C ASN A 13 -10.53 13.78 11.99
N LEU A 14 -11.31 14.35 11.08
CA LEU A 14 -11.23 14.07 9.65
C LEU A 14 -9.84 14.41 9.10
N ALA A 15 -9.28 15.56 9.45
CA ALA A 15 -7.92 15.93 9.09
C ALA A 15 -6.90 14.88 9.55
N ARG A 16 -7.00 14.41 10.79
CA ARG A 16 -6.15 13.33 11.32
C ARG A 16 -6.31 12.02 10.55
N GLN A 17 -7.53 11.64 10.17
CA GLN A 17 -7.74 10.43 9.36
C GLN A 17 -7.10 10.56 7.97
N LEU A 18 -7.20 11.72 7.34
CA LEU A 18 -6.53 12.00 6.07
C LEU A 18 -5.00 11.93 6.20
N ASP A 19 -4.44 12.42 7.30
CA ASP A 19 -3.01 12.30 7.58
C ASP A 19 -2.58 10.85 7.80
N TRP A 20 -3.39 10.03 8.46
CA TRP A 20 -3.14 8.59 8.57
C TRP A 20 -3.13 7.90 7.21
N ILE A 21 -4.07 8.24 6.33
CA ILE A 21 -4.09 7.72 4.95
C ILE A 21 -2.80 8.11 4.20
N ARG A 22 -2.40 9.40 4.27
CA ARG A 22 -1.15 9.89 3.66
C ARG A 22 0.08 9.17 4.21
N ALA A 23 0.11 8.91 5.52
CA ALA A 23 1.20 8.19 6.16
C ALA A 23 1.27 6.71 5.76
N ALA A 24 0.14 6.07 5.42
CA ALA A 24 0.16 4.75 4.83
C ALA A 24 0.67 4.79 3.38
N ASP A 25 0.25 5.78 2.60
CA ASP A 25 0.64 5.95 1.20
C ASP A 25 2.14 6.27 1.04
N SER A 26 2.71 7.07 1.94
CA SER A 26 4.15 7.38 1.92
C SER A 26 5.05 6.16 2.14
N LYS A 27 4.54 5.10 2.79
CA LYS A 27 5.28 3.85 3.01
C LYS A 27 5.30 2.94 1.80
N ILE A 28 4.42 3.15 0.82
CA ILE A 28 4.29 2.28 -0.35
C ILE A 28 5.53 2.40 -1.26
N ALA A 29 5.94 3.63 -1.59
CA ALA A 29 6.97 3.85 -2.61
C ALA A 29 8.32 3.19 -2.27
N PRO A 30 8.86 3.30 -1.04
CA PRO A 30 10.08 2.59 -0.66
C PRO A 30 9.94 1.07 -0.73
N VAL A 31 8.80 0.52 -0.30
CA VAL A 31 8.54 -0.93 -0.30
C VAL A 31 8.49 -1.48 -1.72
N ILE A 32 7.80 -0.79 -2.64
CA ILE A 32 7.77 -1.15 -4.07
C ILE A 32 9.18 -1.10 -4.64
N PHE A 33 9.93 -0.01 -4.43
CA PHE A 33 11.28 0.15 -4.96
C PHE A 33 12.22 -0.99 -4.52
N ILE A 34 12.26 -1.28 -3.22
CA ILE A 34 13.09 -2.36 -2.67
C ILE A 34 12.66 -3.71 -3.24
N THR A 35 11.36 -3.99 -3.25
CA THR A 35 10.82 -5.28 -3.68
C THR A 35 11.06 -5.53 -5.17
N THR A 36 10.84 -4.53 -6.02
CA THR A 36 11.13 -4.62 -7.46
C THR A 36 12.62 -4.77 -7.72
N SER A 37 13.47 -4.06 -6.97
CA SER A 37 14.94 -4.19 -7.09
C SER A 37 15.42 -5.59 -6.71
N MET A 38 14.93 -6.12 -5.59
CA MET A 38 15.24 -7.49 -5.15
C MET A 38 14.77 -8.54 -6.15
N LEU A 39 13.56 -8.38 -6.70
CA LEU A 39 13.01 -9.29 -7.70
C LEU A 39 13.85 -9.26 -9.00
N GLY A 40 14.17 -8.07 -9.50
CA GLY A 40 15.01 -7.90 -10.69
C GLY A 40 16.41 -8.50 -10.50
N ALA A 41 17.02 -8.29 -9.34
CA ALA A 41 18.30 -8.89 -8.98
C ALA A 41 18.22 -10.43 -8.94
N SER A 42 17.18 -10.99 -8.31
CA SER A 42 16.97 -12.45 -8.25
C SER A 42 16.86 -13.05 -9.66
N VAL A 43 16.10 -12.43 -10.56
CA VAL A 43 15.97 -12.88 -11.96
C VAL A 43 17.32 -12.82 -12.68
N ALA A 44 18.08 -11.72 -12.52
CA ALA A 44 19.38 -11.54 -13.15
C ALA A 44 20.45 -12.52 -12.63
N PHE A 45 20.37 -12.93 -11.37
CA PHE A 45 21.29 -13.92 -10.80
C PHE A 45 20.94 -15.34 -11.26
N LEU A 46 19.65 -15.69 -11.22
CA LEU A 46 19.20 -17.02 -11.65
C LEU A 46 19.45 -17.25 -13.15
N SER A 47 19.33 -16.22 -14.00
CA SER A 47 19.61 -16.36 -15.44
C SER A 47 21.07 -16.64 -15.78
N LYS A 48 22.00 -16.41 -14.85
CA LYS A 48 23.43 -16.73 -15.02
C LYS A 48 23.80 -18.13 -14.55
N THR A 49 22.87 -18.86 -13.94
CA THR A 49 23.13 -20.19 -13.39
C THR A 49 22.55 -21.23 -14.34
N SER A 50 23.42 -22.05 -14.96
CA SER A 50 23.01 -23.04 -15.97
C SER A 50 22.34 -24.27 -15.38
N ASP A 51 22.74 -24.67 -14.17
CA ASP A 51 22.19 -25.83 -13.45
C ASP A 51 22.04 -25.53 -11.95
N PRO A 52 21.00 -24.76 -11.55
CA PRO A 52 20.81 -24.38 -10.16
C PRO A 52 20.44 -25.61 -9.32
N SER A 53 21.15 -25.81 -8.22
CA SER A 53 20.84 -26.90 -7.29
C SER A 53 19.41 -26.78 -6.73
N GLY A 54 18.82 -27.91 -6.33
CA GLY A 54 17.48 -27.93 -5.73
C GLY A 54 17.33 -27.00 -4.52
N PHE A 55 18.41 -26.80 -3.75
CA PHE A 55 18.44 -25.82 -2.66
C PHE A 55 18.31 -24.37 -3.15
N THR A 56 19.04 -24.02 -4.23
CA THR A 56 18.95 -22.70 -4.89
C THR A 56 17.54 -22.43 -5.39
N LEU A 57 16.92 -23.42 -6.04
CA LEU A 57 15.55 -23.32 -6.54
C LEU A 57 14.55 -23.15 -5.40
N ALA A 58 14.72 -23.87 -4.28
CA ALA A 58 13.86 -23.72 -3.11
C ALA A 58 13.96 -22.30 -2.49
N LEU A 59 15.18 -21.77 -2.33
CA LEU A 59 15.39 -20.40 -1.86
C LEU A 59 14.79 -19.37 -2.80
N ALA A 60 14.96 -19.56 -4.11
CA ALA A 60 14.38 -18.70 -5.14
C ALA A 60 12.85 -18.70 -5.07
N ALA A 61 12.22 -19.87 -4.96
CA ALA A 61 10.76 -20.00 -4.88
C ALA A 61 10.20 -19.29 -3.64
N ILE A 62 10.80 -19.51 -2.46
CA ILE A 62 10.38 -18.87 -1.21
C ILE A 62 10.55 -17.34 -1.30
N CYS A 63 11.71 -16.89 -1.77
CA CYS A 63 12.01 -15.47 -1.90
C CYS A 63 11.07 -14.78 -2.88
N ILE A 64 10.98 -15.28 -4.11
CA ILE A 64 10.14 -14.70 -5.18
C ILE A 64 8.67 -14.73 -4.77
N GLY A 65 8.19 -15.83 -4.17
CA GLY A 65 6.82 -15.93 -3.66
C GLY A 65 6.50 -14.85 -2.62
N ALA A 66 7.39 -14.64 -1.65
CA ALA A 66 7.24 -13.59 -0.64
C ALA A 66 7.32 -12.16 -1.23
N LEU A 67 8.17 -11.93 -2.24
CA LEU A 67 8.25 -10.64 -2.94
C LEU A 67 6.98 -10.36 -3.77
N ILE A 68 6.44 -11.37 -4.48
CA ILE A 68 5.18 -11.25 -5.22
C ILE A 68 4.01 -10.98 -4.27
N TYR A 69 3.95 -11.67 -3.13
CA TYR A 69 2.94 -11.40 -2.11
C TYR A 69 3.05 -9.96 -1.56
N THR A 70 4.27 -9.47 -1.36
CA THR A 70 4.54 -8.09 -0.94
C THR A 70 3.98 -7.09 -1.95
N LEU A 71 4.27 -7.28 -3.25
CA LEU A 71 3.71 -6.42 -4.32
C LEU A 71 2.19 -6.50 -4.39
N SER A 72 1.62 -7.69 -4.21
CA SER A 72 0.16 -7.89 -4.20
C SER A 72 -0.51 -7.11 -3.08
N CYS A 73 0.09 -7.11 -1.88
CA CYS A 73 -0.38 -6.28 -0.77
C CYS A 73 -0.26 -4.79 -1.09
N MET A 74 0.83 -4.34 -1.72
CA MET A 74 1.01 -2.94 -2.12
C MET A 74 -0.03 -2.46 -3.14
N VAL A 75 -0.45 -3.32 -4.08
CA VAL A 75 -1.56 -3.03 -4.99
C VAL A 75 -2.85 -2.77 -4.21
N MET A 76 -3.14 -3.57 -3.19
CA MET A 76 -4.34 -3.40 -2.35
C MET A 76 -4.32 -2.11 -1.50
N VAL A 77 -3.14 -1.56 -1.18
CA VAL A 77 -3.03 -0.24 -0.51
C VAL A 77 -3.38 0.90 -1.48
N ASN A 78 -2.95 0.81 -2.74
CA ASN A 78 -3.20 1.83 -3.76
C ASN A 78 -4.66 1.86 -4.22
N PHE A 79 -5.31 0.69 -4.29
CA PHE A 79 -6.68 0.55 -4.76
C PHE A 79 -7.62 0.05 -3.65
N PRO A 80 -7.84 0.84 -2.58
CA PRO A 80 -8.81 0.48 -1.58
C PRO A 80 -10.19 0.42 -2.24
N ARG A 81 -10.95 -0.66 -1.97
CA ARG A 81 -12.34 -0.76 -2.40
C ARG A 81 -13.15 0.22 -1.55
N ILE A 82 -13.48 1.37 -2.11
CA ILE A 82 -14.31 2.39 -1.45
C ILE A 82 -15.76 2.20 -1.90
N THR A 83 -16.68 2.19 -0.95
CA THR A 83 -18.12 2.25 -1.23
C THR A 83 -18.48 3.67 -1.67
N ARG A 84 -19.13 3.81 -2.82
CA ARG A 84 -19.48 5.11 -3.42
C ARG A 84 -20.48 5.85 -2.53
N TYR A 85 -20.33 7.18 -2.42
CA TYR A 85 -21.27 8.07 -1.74
C TYR A 85 -21.69 9.20 -2.68
N ASP A 86 -22.97 9.19 -2.99
CA ASP A 86 -23.65 9.99 -4.01
C ASP A 86 -24.22 11.31 -3.47
N GLU A 87 -24.35 11.46 -2.14
CA GLU A 87 -25.09 12.60 -1.56
C GLU A 87 -24.29 13.58 -0.69
N SER A 88 -23.00 13.39 -0.49
CA SER A 88 -22.18 14.25 0.38
C SER A 88 -21.91 15.63 -0.23
N ALA A 89 -21.93 16.68 0.61
CA ALA A 89 -21.64 18.06 0.23
C ALA A 89 -20.15 18.41 0.36
N ILE A 90 -19.37 17.59 1.07
CA ILE A 90 -17.92 17.81 1.29
C ILE A 90 -17.01 16.74 0.68
N PHE A 91 -17.55 15.60 0.27
CA PHE A 91 -16.78 14.56 -0.42
C PHE A 91 -16.66 14.86 -1.91
N PHE A 92 -15.44 14.81 -2.45
CA PHE A 92 -15.15 15.21 -3.83
C PHE A 92 -15.96 14.45 -4.91
N GLU A 93 -16.18 13.15 -4.75
CA GLU A 93 -17.04 12.40 -5.70
C GLU A 93 -18.52 12.78 -5.55
N GLY A 94 -18.99 13.10 -4.34
CA GLY A 94 -20.36 13.59 -4.11
C GLY A 94 -20.59 14.97 -4.74
N ILE A 95 -19.60 15.86 -4.64
CA ILE A 95 -19.59 17.16 -5.31
C ILE A 95 -19.60 16.98 -6.83
N LYS A 96 -18.73 16.10 -7.35
CA LYS A 96 -18.67 15.79 -8.78
C LYS A 96 -20.01 15.24 -9.30
N PHE A 97 -20.67 14.38 -8.54
CA PHE A 97 -21.95 13.76 -8.94
C PHE A 97 -23.11 14.76 -8.95
N SER A 98 -23.12 15.72 -8.02
CA SER A 98 -24.17 16.75 -7.93
C SER A 98 -24.02 17.87 -8.98
N GLY A 99 -22.86 18.01 -9.60
CA GLY A 99 -22.57 19.10 -10.55
C GLY A 99 -22.54 20.47 -9.87
N PHE A 100 -22.16 21.52 -10.60
CA PHE A 100 -21.99 22.86 -10.01
C PHE A 100 -23.29 23.39 -9.39
N ALA A 101 -24.40 23.36 -10.13
CA ALA A 101 -25.69 23.87 -9.64
C ALA A 101 -26.23 23.06 -8.44
N GLY A 102 -26.05 21.74 -8.43
CA GLY A 102 -26.45 20.90 -7.31
C GLY A 102 -25.58 21.11 -6.08
N PHE A 103 -24.28 21.32 -6.28
CA PHE A 103 -23.35 21.68 -5.21
C PHE A 103 -23.65 23.07 -4.63
N GLU A 104 -23.83 24.09 -5.47
CA GLU A 104 -24.14 25.47 -5.06
C GLU A 104 -25.42 25.50 -4.21
N LYS A 105 -26.48 24.82 -4.66
CA LYS A 105 -27.72 24.68 -3.89
C LYS A 105 -27.48 23.99 -2.55
N LYS A 106 -26.81 22.84 -2.54
CA LYS A 106 -26.50 22.10 -1.31
C LYS A 106 -25.66 22.93 -0.34
N ALA A 107 -24.69 23.68 -0.83
CA ALA A 107 -23.83 24.53 -0.01
C ALA A 107 -24.61 25.71 0.58
N GLY A 108 -25.57 26.29 -0.16
CA GLY A 108 -26.42 27.37 0.32
C GLY A 108 -27.49 26.93 1.34
N GLU A 109 -27.92 25.67 1.29
CA GLU A 109 -28.99 25.12 2.12
C GLU A 109 -28.49 24.22 3.27
N ILE A 110 -27.18 24.04 3.43
CA ILE A 110 -26.64 23.11 4.43
C ILE A 110 -26.90 23.61 5.86
N THR A 111 -27.55 22.79 6.68
CA THR A 111 -27.70 23.06 8.12
C THR A 111 -26.49 22.54 8.90
N GLU A 112 -26.27 23.07 10.10
CA GLU A 112 -25.21 22.60 11.00
C GLU A 112 -25.36 21.09 11.29
N GLU A 113 -26.58 20.58 11.44
CA GLU A 113 -26.87 19.16 11.66
C GLU A 113 -26.57 18.30 10.44
N ALA A 114 -26.91 18.80 9.24
CA ALA A 114 -26.60 18.12 7.99
C ALA A 114 -25.07 18.03 7.79
N TYR A 115 -24.37 19.14 8.06
CA TYR A 115 -22.92 19.20 7.98
C TYR A 115 -22.23 18.27 8.97
N PHE A 116 -22.65 18.30 10.24
CA PHE A 116 -22.12 17.42 11.28
C PHE A 116 -22.33 15.93 10.92
N ARG A 117 -23.49 15.59 10.35
CA ARG A 117 -23.79 14.22 9.92
C ARG A 117 -22.89 13.78 8.77
N ASP A 118 -22.63 14.66 7.80
CA ASP A 118 -21.73 14.38 6.68
C ASP A 118 -20.28 14.19 7.16
N LEU A 119 -19.79 15.09 8.02
CA LEU A 119 -18.47 14.97 8.67
C LEU A 119 -18.31 13.66 9.44
N THR A 120 -19.33 13.26 10.22
CA THR A 120 -19.29 12.01 10.99
C THR A 120 -19.15 10.80 10.08
N ARG A 121 -19.91 10.77 8.97
CA ARG A 121 -19.80 9.70 7.95
C ARG A 121 -18.43 9.69 7.30
N MET A 122 -17.89 10.86 6.94
CA MET A 122 -16.54 10.97 6.37
C MET A 122 -15.47 10.48 7.34
N CYS A 123 -15.55 10.82 8.63
CA CYS A 123 -14.63 10.33 9.64
C CYS A 123 -14.65 8.80 9.72
N TYR A 124 -15.84 8.20 9.80
CA TYR A 124 -16.01 6.75 9.86
C TYR A 124 -15.42 6.05 8.63
N ASN A 125 -15.76 6.54 7.44
CA ASN A 125 -15.27 5.94 6.19
C ASN A 125 -13.76 6.10 6.02
N ASN A 126 -13.20 7.27 6.32
CA ASN A 126 -11.74 7.47 6.26
C ASN A 126 -11.02 6.61 7.29
N ALA A 127 -11.60 6.36 8.47
CA ALA A 127 -11.03 5.44 9.45
C ALA A 127 -11.00 3.99 8.91
N ILE A 128 -12.05 3.53 8.21
CA ILE A 128 -12.05 2.22 7.53
C ILE A 128 -10.94 2.15 6.48
N ILE A 129 -10.83 3.19 5.63
CA ILE A 129 -9.80 3.25 4.57
C ILE A 129 -8.41 3.22 5.20
N ALA A 130 -8.15 4.06 6.20
CA ALA A 130 -6.88 4.10 6.92
C ALA A 130 -6.54 2.72 7.51
N SER A 131 -7.49 2.11 8.23
CA SER A 131 -7.32 0.78 8.84
C SER A 131 -6.97 -0.30 7.80
N ALA A 132 -7.71 -0.33 6.67
CA ALA A 132 -7.46 -1.27 5.59
C ALA A 132 -6.06 -1.08 4.98
N LYS A 133 -5.68 0.18 4.68
CA LYS A 133 -4.35 0.51 4.15
C LYS A 133 -3.24 0.08 5.10
N PHE A 134 -3.34 0.42 6.39
CA PHE A 134 -2.34 0.03 7.38
C PHE A 134 -2.23 -1.49 7.56
N SER A 135 -3.33 -2.23 7.45
CA SER A 135 -3.33 -3.70 7.50
C SER A 135 -2.50 -4.30 6.36
N TYR A 136 -2.70 -3.82 5.12
CA TYR A 136 -1.94 -4.28 3.96
C TYR A 136 -0.48 -3.80 3.99
N VAL A 137 -0.20 -2.57 4.43
CA VAL A 137 1.18 -2.08 4.64
C VAL A 137 1.90 -2.98 5.64
N LYS A 138 1.27 -3.32 6.77
CA LYS A 138 1.86 -4.22 7.76
C LYS A 138 2.18 -5.59 7.17
N ARG A 139 1.24 -6.20 6.46
CA ARG A 139 1.44 -7.52 5.81
C ARG A 139 2.59 -7.49 4.80
N ALA A 140 2.64 -6.46 3.97
CA ALA A 140 3.70 -6.27 2.99
C ALA A 140 5.07 -6.10 3.66
N MET A 141 5.17 -5.25 4.69
CA MET A 141 6.42 -5.06 5.43
C MET A 141 6.90 -6.36 6.08
N ILE A 142 6.01 -7.12 6.74
CA ILE A 142 6.35 -8.41 7.34
C ILE A 142 6.84 -9.39 6.26
N SER A 143 6.12 -9.49 5.14
CA SER A 143 6.52 -10.36 4.04
C SER A 143 7.87 -9.97 3.43
N LEU A 144 8.13 -8.66 3.27
CA LEU A 144 9.42 -8.16 2.80
C LEU A 144 10.54 -8.53 3.78
N PHE A 145 10.35 -8.33 5.08
CA PHE A 145 11.35 -8.72 6.09
C PHE A 145 11.65 -10.21 6.07
N ILE A 146 10.62 -11.05 5.91
CA ILE A 146 10.79 -12.49 5.75
C ILE A 146 11.54 -12.81 4.45
N ALA A 147 11.29 -12.07 3.36
CA ALA A 147 11.95 -12.28 2.06
C ALA A 147 13.43 -11.89 2.04
N ILE A 148 13.88 -10.97 2.89
CA ILE A 148 15.28 -10.52 2.96
C ILE A 148 16.23 -11.67 3.28
N LEU A 149 15.90 -12.51 4.27
CA LEU A 149 16.77 -13.63 4.68
C LEU A 149 17.02 -14.65 3.54
N PRO A 150 16.01 -15.27 2.91
CA PRO A 150 16.22 -16.19 1.80
C PRO A 150 16.80 -15.49 0.58
N TRP A 151 16.53 -14.19 0.37
CA TRP A 151 17.16 -13.43 -0.71
C TRP A 151 18.67 -13.31 -0.53
N MET A 152 19.14 -12.96 0.68
CA MET A 152 20.59 -12.89 0.94
C MET A 152 21.27 -14.24 0.74
N LEU A 153 20.64 -15.33 1.19
CA LEU A 153 21.15 -16.69 0.99
C LEU A 153 21.17 -17.08 -0.49
N LEU A 154 20.12 -16.72 -1.25
CA LEU A 154 20.04 -16.96 -2.69
C LEU A 154 21.19 -16.24 -3.41
N VAL A 155 21.36 -14.95 -3.15
CA VAL A 155 22.43 -14.14 -3.76
C VAL A 155 23.79 -14.73 -3.43
N TYR A 156 24.06 -15.01 -2.15
CA TYR A 156 25.33 -15.62 -1.72
C TYR A 156 25.61 -16.94 -2.44
N ASN A 157 24.61 -17.81 -2.49
CA ASN A 157 24.74 -19.15 -3.05
C ASN A 157 24.98 -19.11 -4.57
N VAL A 158 24.24 -18.26 -5.31
CA VAL A 158 24.47 -18.06 -6.75
C VAL A 158 25.86 -17.49 -7.03
N PHE A 159 26.32 -16.49 -6.26
CA PHE A 159 27.67 -15.95 -6.41
C PHE A 159 28.76 -17.01 -6.15
N HIS A 160 28.53 -17.90 -5.18
CA HIS A 160 29.45 -18.99 -4.90
C HIS A 160 29.49 -20.00 -6.07
N TYR A 161 28.34 -20.38 -6.63
CA TYR A 161 28.26 -21.26 -7.80
C TYR A 161 28.95 -20.66 -9.04
N VAL A 162 28.66 -19.40 -9.36
CA VAL A 162 29.26 -18.73 -10.52
C VAL A 162 30.79 -18.64 -10.41
N LYS A 163 31.34 -18.43 -9.20
CA LYS A 163 32.79 -18.44 -8.98
C LYS A 163 33.41 -19.83 -9.19
N ILE A 164 32.74 -20.89 -8.74
CA ILE A 164 33.20 -22.26 -8.96
C ILE A 164 33.22 -22.58 -10.45
N ASP A 165 32.15 -22.26 -11.18
CA ASP A 165 32.08 -22.51 -12.62
C ASP A 165 33.16 -21.76 -13.39
N ALA A 166 33.44 -20.50 -13.02
CA ALA A 166 34.54 -19.73 -13.61
C ALA A 166 35.91 -20.38 -13.36
N PHE A 167 36.17 -20.82 -12.12
CA PHE A 167 37.41 -21.51 -11.75
C PHE A 167 37.59 -22.85 -12.49
N LEU A 168 36.51 -23.64 -12.62
CA LEU A 168 36.54 -24.93 -13.32
C LEU A 168 36.72 -24.78 -14.84
N GLN A 169 36.28 -23.65 -15.43
CA GLN A 169 36.46 -23.36 -16.85
C GLN A 169 37.82 -22.73 -17.20
N GLY A 170 38.75 -22.61 -16.23
CA GLY A 170 40.13 -22.18 -16.49
C GLY A 170 40.27 -20.72 -16.96
N LYS A 171 39.38 -19.83 -16.48
CA LYS A 171 39.52 -18.37 -16.62
C LYS A 171 39.84 -17.71 -15.29
#